data_AF-A0A7V8FVW0-F1
#
_entry.id   AF-A0A7V8FVW0-F1
#
_cell.length_a   1.000
_cell.length_b   1.000
_cell.length_c   1.000
_cell.angle_alpha   90.00
_cell.angle_beta   90.00
_cell.angle_gamma   90.00
#
_symmetry.space_group_name_H-M   'P 1'
#
loop_
_entity.id
_entity.type
_entity.pdbx_description
1 polymer ?
#
loop_
_entity_poly.entity_id
_entity_poly.type
_entity_poly.pdbx_seq_one_letter_code
_entity_poly.pdbx_strand_id
1 'polypeptide(L)'
;MKSRDTMPKIAAFVDQVRLAFGTEHINVQMQRGVRGEPVFHAWENGFEVGTPLERGKVAVKFDQYGVAYVVSLDGEDDAGSN
;
A
#
# COMPACT_ATOMS: atom_id res chain seq x y z
N MET A 1 14.64 -14.01 -14.41
CA MET A 1 13.76 -13.43 -13.38
C MET A 1 14.31 -13.84 -12.01
N LYS A 2 15.04 -12.94 -11.34
CA LYS A 2 15.74 -13.22 -10.06
C LYS A 2 14.81 -13.18 -8.82
N SER A 3 13.52 -12.87 -9.00
CA SER A 3 12.56 -12.64 -7.91
C SER A 3 11.91 -13.89 -7.33
N ARG A 4 11.82 -15.01 -8.06
CA ARG A 4 11.18 -16.24 -7.54
C ARG A 4 12.00 -16.91 -6.43
N ASP A 5 13.32 -16.81 -6.51
CA ASP A 5 14.21 -17.42 -5.50
C ASP A 5 14.38 -16.51 -4.28
N THR A 6 14.32 -15.19 -4.46
CA THR A 6 14.47 -14.22 -3.38
C THR A 6 13.15 -13.90 -2.66
N MET A 7 12.02 -13.93 -3.38
CA MET A 7 10.68 -13.62 -2.86
C MET A 7 9.67 -14.72 -3.23
N PRO A 8 9.85 -15.96 -2.73
CA PRO A 8 9.05 -17.11 -3.15
C PRO A 8 7.59 -17.02 -2.73
N LYS A 9 7.27 -16.48 -1.55
CA LYS A 9 5.87 -16.36 -1.10
C LYS A 9 5.15 -15.28 -1.89
N ILE A 10 5.80 -14.13 -2.11
CA ILE A 10 5.22 -13.07 -2.93
C ILE A 10 5.03 -13.55 -4.37
N ALA A 11 6.00 -14.28 -4.95
CA ALA A 11 5.84 -14.82 -6.29
C ALA A 11 4.64 -15.77 -6.40
N ALA A 12 4.50 -16.72 -5.45
CA ALA A 12 3.36 -17.64 -5.42
C ALA A 12 2.03 -16.90 -5.22
N PHE A 13 1.99 -15.89 -4.36
CA PHE A 13 0.81 -15.04 -4.18
C PHE A 13 0.45 -14.31 -5.47
N VAL A 14 1.41 -13.69 -6.14
CA VAL A 14 1.16 -12.99 -7.41
C VAL A 14 0.63 -13.96 -8.47
N ASP A 15 1.12 -15.20 -8.53
CA ASP A 15 0.60 -16.21 -9.46
C ASP A 15 -0.87 -16.55 -9.18
N GLN A 16 -1.27 -16.65 -7.90
CA GLN A 16 -2.68 -16.83 -7.53
C GLN A 16 -3.54 -15.61 -7.89
N VAL A 17 -3.03 -14.40 -7.66
CA VAL A 17 -3.73 -13.15 -8.00
C VAL A 17 -3.88 -13.01 -9.53
N ARG A 18 -2.86 -13.38 -10.31
CA ARG A 18 -2.95 -13.45 -11.79
C ARG A 18 -4.02 -14.44 -12.24
N LEU A 19 -4.11 -15.60 -11.59
CA LEU A 19 -5.14 -16.60 -11.89
C LEU A 19 -6.54 -16.07 -11.58
N ALA A 20 -6.71 -15.34 -10.48
CA ALA A 20 -8.00 -14.83 -10.03
C ALA A 20 -8.49 -13.60 -10.81
N PHE A 21 -7.59 -12.67 -11.15
CA PHE A 21 -7.94 -11.34 -11.69
C PHE A 21 -7.44 -11.11 -13.12
N GLY A 22 -6.69 -12.05 -13.68
CA GLY A 22 -6.10 -11.95 -15.02
C GLY A 22 -4.66 -11.44 -15.01
N THR A 23 -3.81 -12.14 -15.75
CA THR A 23 -2.36 -11.86 -15.84
C THR A 23 -2.05 -10.44 -16.28
N GLU A 24 -2.71 -9.95 -17.32
CA GLU A 24 -2.43 -8.62 -17.89
C GLU A 24 -2.72 -7.49 -16.89
N HIS A 25 -3.86 -7.57 -16.18
CA HIS A 25 -4.24 -6.56 -15.19
C HIS A 25 -3.22 -6.46 -14.05
N ILE A 26 -2.79 -7.60 -13.52
CA ILE A 26 -1.82 -7.66 -12.42
C ILE A 26 -0.44 -7.21 -12.89
N ASN A 27 -0.01 -7.64 -14.08
CA ASN A 27 1.28 -7.22 -14.63
C ASN A 27 1.34 -5.71 -14.83
N VAL A 28 0.26 -5.07 -15.28
CA VAL A 28 0.19 -3.61 -15.40
C VAL A 28 0.36 -2.92 -14.05
N GLN A 29 -0.33 -3.36 -13.00
CA GLN A 29 -0.19 -2.75 -11.67
C GLN A 29 1.23 -2.94 -11.10
N MET A 30 1.82 -4.12 -11.29
CA MET A 30 3.21 -4.37 -10.87
C MET A 30 4.20 -3.44 -11.60
N GLN A 31 4.04 -3.24 -12.91
CA GLN A 31 4.89 -2.33 -13.67
C GLN A 31 4.74 -0.88 -13.22
N ARG A 32 3.51 -0.43 -12.97
CA ARG A 32 3.23 0.91 -12.41
C ARG A 32 3.87 1.08 -11.03
N GLY A 33 3.73 0.06 -10.18
CA GLY A 33 4.44 -0.06 -8.90
C GLY A 33 5.94 0.17 -9.04
N VAL A 34 6.59 -0.59 -9.92
CA VAL A 34 8.04 -0.47 -10.16
C VAL A 34 8.44 0.90 -10.74
N ARG A 35 7.51 1.60 -11.42
CA ARG A 35 7.73 2.92 -12.02
C ARG A 35 7.54 4.09 -11.05
N GLY A 36 7.18 3.85 -9.78
CA GLY A 36 7.00 4.92 -8.81
C GLY A 36 5.55 5.15 -8.40
N GLU A 37 4.58 4.47 -9.00
CA GLU A 37 3.18 4.66 -8.62
C GLU A 37 2.83 3.77 -7.42
N PRO A 38 2.18 4.27 -6.34
CA PRO A 38 1.92 3.52 -5.13
C PRO A 38 0.72 2.56 -5.27
N VAL A 39 0.74 1.71 -6.30
CA VAL A 39 -0.33 0.75 -6.65
C VAL A 39 0.07 -0.71 -6.46
N PHE A 40 1.37 -0.98 -6.28
CA PHE A 40 1.89 -2.29 -5.95
C PHE A 40 3.17 -2.13 -5.13
N HIS A 41 3.22 -2.79 -3.98
CA HIS A 41 4.37 -2.85 -3.08
C HIS A 41 4.43 -4.23 -2.44
N ALA A 42 5.62 -4.83 -2.40
CA ALA A 42 5.85 -6.06 -1.67
C ALA A 42 7.27 -6.10 -1.11
N TRP A 43 7.41 -6.76 0.04
CA TRP A 43 8.68 -6.93 0.72
C TRP A 43 8.77 -8.34 1.31
N GLU A 44 9.85 -9.07 1.00
CA GLU A 44 10.12 -10.41 1.49
C GLU A 44 11.63 -10.65 1.54
N ASN A 45 12.12 -11.30 2.60
CA ASN A 45 13.54 -11.65 2.76
C ASN A 45 14.53 -10.48 2.58
N GLY A 46 14.14 -9.26 2.94
CA GLY A 46 14.97 -8.06 2.75
C GLY A 46 14.96 -7.51 1.32
N PHE A 47 14.21 -8.11 0.39
CA PHE A 47 14.01 -7.61 -0.97
C PHE A 47 12.68 -6.89 -1.08
N GLU A 48 12.70 -5.76 -1.77
CA GLU A 48 11.55 -4.88 -1.98
C GLU A 48 11.26 -4.75 -3.48
N VAL A 49 9.98 -4.67 -3.83
CA VAL A 49 9.52 -4.43 -5.19
C VAL A 49 8.31 -3.50 -5.20
N GLY A 50 8.32 -2.56 -6.15
CA GLY A 50 7.27 -1.56 -6.31
C GLY A 50 7.42 -0.37 -5.36
N THR A 51 6.36 0.43 -5.24
CA THR A 51 6.38 1.67 -4.49
C THR A 51 5.41 1.59 -3.32
N PRO A 52 5.86 1.85 -2.08
CA PRO A 52 4.99 1.84 -0.91
C PRO A 52 3.94 2.95 -1.00
N LEU A 53 2.74 2.67 -0.49
CA LEU A 53 1.75 3.70 -0.18
C LEU A 53 2.27 4.57 0.96
N GLU A 54 2.22 5.90 0.78
CA GLU A 54 2.44 6.82 1.89
C GLU A 54 1.37 6.59 2.96
N ARG A 55 1.82 6.45 4.20
CA ARG A 55 0.91 6.31 5.34
C ARG A 55 0.44 7.70 5.74
N GLY A 56 -0.87 7.88 5.77
CA GLY A 56 -1.44 9.09 6.35
C GLY A 56 -1.02 9.26 7.80
N LYS A 57 -0.81 10.49 8.22
CA LYS A 57 -0.45 10.83 9.60
C LYS A 57 -1.69 11.30 10.33
N VAL A 58 -1.90 10.79 11.53
CA VAL A 58 -3.00 11.23 12.40
C VAL A 58 -2.50 11.50 13.81
N ALA A 59 -3.16 12.43 14.49
CA ALA A 59 -3.03 12.64 15.93
C ALA A 59 -4.30 12.17 16.61
N VAL A 60 -4.15 11.43 17.71
CA VAL A 60 -5.24 11.19 18.65
C VAL A 60 -5.24 12.34 19.65
N LYS A 61 -6.34 13.07 19.73
CA LYS A 61 -6.57 14.13 20.72
C LYS A 61 -7.68 13.71 21.68
N PHE A 62 -7.70 14.32 22.86
CA PHE A 62 -8.73 14.12 23.87
C PHE A 62 -9.43 15.45 24.12
N ASP A 63 -10.75 15.42 24.24
CA ASP A 63 -11.50 16.59 24.68
C ASP A 63 -11.45 16.76 26.21
N GLN A 64 -12.10 17.80 26.72
CA GLN A 64 -12.16 18.11 28.16
C GLN A 64 -12.87 17.04 29.00
N TYR A 65 -13.65 16.16 28.37
CA TYR A 65 -14.35 15.06 29.01
C TYR A 65 -13.57 13.74 28.91
N GLY A 66 -12.38 13.76 28.29
CA GLY A 66 -11.53 12.60 28.08
C GLY A 66 -11.96 11.74 26.88
N VAL A 67 -12.84 12.22 26.02
CA VAL A 67 -13.26 11.52 24.81
C VAL A 67 -12.19 11.68 23.73
N ALA A 68 -11.74 10.57 23.17
CA ALA A 68 -10.74 10.55 22.10
C ALA A 68 -11.36 10.89 20.74
N TYR A 69 -10.65 11.69 19.94
CA TYR A 69 -10.96 11.95 18.53
C TYR A 69 -9.68 11.96 17.69
N VAL A 70 -9.81 11.62 16.40
CA VAL A 70 -8.70 11.55 15.45
C VAL A 70 -8.66 12.83 14.61
N VAL A 71 -7.48 13.40 14.45
CA VAL A 71 -7.23 14.57 13.60
C VAL A 71 -6.21 14.17 12.53
N SER A 72 -6.51 14.47 11.26
CA SER A 72 -5.53 14.33 10.19
C SER A 72 -4.36 15.28 10.43
N LEU A 73 -3.13 14.79 10.25
CA LEU A 73 -1.91 15.60 10.27
C LEU A 73 -1.40 15.88 8.86
N ASP A 74 -2.04 15.30 7.84
CA ASP A 74 -1.80 15.60 6.45
C ASP A 74 -2.63 16.85 6.14
N GLY A 75 -1.94 17.96 5.89
CA GLY A 75 -2.55 19.29 5.79
C GLY A 75 -3.43 19.44 4.56
N GLU A 76 -4.71 19.16 4.73
CA GLU A 76 -5.84 19.92 4.18
C GLU A 76 -7.03 19.62 5.09
N ASP A 77 -7.35 20.56 5.98
CA ASP A 77 -8.63 20.57 6.68
C ASP A 77 -9.70 20.80 5.60
N ASP A 78 -10.18 19.75 4.95
CA ASP A 78 -11.44 19.75 4.21
C ASP A 78 -12.57 19.89 5.24
N ALA A 79 -12.72 21.14 5.69
CA ALA A 79 -13.80 21.58 6.51
C ALA A 79 -15.12 21.39 5.74
N GLY A 80 -15.86 20.35 6.14
CA GLY A 80 -17.32 20.34 6.09
C GLY A 80 -17.96 19.68 4.86
N SER A 81 -18.53 18.50 5.08
CA SER A 81 -19.98 18.25 4.98
C SER A 81 -20.25 16.76 4.76
N ASN A 82 -20.99 16.16 5.69
CA ASN A 82 -22.25 15.47 5.33
C ASN A 82 -23.18 15.48 6.54
#